data_AF-A0A941B4C6-F1
#
_entry.id   AF-A0A941B4C6-F1
#
_cell.length_a   1.000
_cell.length_b   1.000
_cell.length_c   1.000
_cell.angle_alpha   90.00
_cell.angle_beta   90.00
_cell.angle_gamma   90.00
#
_symmetry.space_group_name_H-M   'P 1'
#
loop_
_entity.id
_entity.type
_entity.pdbx_description
1 polymer ?
#
loop_
_entity_poly.entity_id
_entity_poly.type
_entity_poly.pdbx_seq_one_letter_code
_entity_poly.pdbx_strand_id
1 'polypeptide(L)'
;MHESGVEIVMDDDGMITSLPVDKMLAVTLSRLTGKISTSDEIMECLRRAKEARNFIAHEGASVGHISVVRERHILGHVRRLRSAVLDLAEGDNIVSQWGFHFEEPRQSLPQDLIDAYSQMIDGWVFGHFGALLDEETVDPAATKL
;
A
#
# COMPACT_ATOMS: atom_id res chain seq x y z
N MET A 1 -32.31 -1.69 -17.10
CA MET A 1 -31.35 -1.98 -16.01
C MET A 1 -30.76 -3.34 -16.31
N HIS A 2 -29.55 -3.37 -16.89
CA HIS A 2 -28.83 -4.60 -17.19
C HIS A 2 -27.83 -4.84 -16.06
N GLU A 3 -28.06 -5.91 -15.29
CA GLU A 3 -27.01 -6.53 -14.49
C GLU A 3 -26.14 -7.35 -15.44
N SER A 4 -24.93 -6.87 -15.70
CA SER A 4 -23.93 -7.59 -16.47
C SER A 4 -23.06 -8.36 -15.50
N GLY A 5 -23.46 -9.59 -15.18
CA GLY A 5 -22.61 -10.55 -14.46
C GLY A 5 -21.45 -10.97 -15.36
N VAL A 6 -20.22 -10.69 -14.95
CA VAL A 6 -19.03 -11.23 -15.59
C VAL A 6 -18.80 -12.62 -15.00
N GLU A 7 -19.24 -13.64 -15.73
CA GLU A 7 -19.00 -15.04 -15.40
C GLU A 7 -17.60 -15.41 -15.91
N ILE A 8 -16.61 -15.42 -15.02
CA ILE A 8 -15.28 -15.95 -15.36
C ILE A 8 -15.34 -17.47 -15.16
N VAL A 9 -15.60 -18.20 -16.24
CA VAL A 9 -15.39 -19.65 -16.28
C VAL A 9 -13.89 -19.90 -16.43
N MET A 10 -13.21 -20.24 -15.33
CA MET A 10 -11.85 -20.79 -15.35
C MET A 10 -11.92 -22.31 -15.42
N ASP A 11 -11.72 -22.86 -16.61
CA ASP A 11 -11.45 -24.28 -16.84
C ASP A 11 -9.92 -24.44 -17.00
N ASP A 12 -9.20 -24.44 -15.87
CA ASP A 12 -7.73 -24.31 -15.82
C ASP A 12 -6.98 -25.65 -15.90
N ASP A 13 -7.63 -26.78 -15.63
CA ASP A 13 -6.95 -28.08 -15.53
C ASP A 13 -6.49 -28.64 -16.89
N GLY A 14 -7.14 -28.24 -17.99
CA GLY A 14 -6.81 -28.70 -19.35
C GLY A 14 -5.64 -27.96 -20.00
N MET A 15 -5.29 -26.75 -19.55
CA MET A 15 -4.24 -25.94 -20.19
C MET A 15 -2.83 -26.19 -19.63
N ILE A 16 -2.70 -26.63 -18.38
CA ILE A 16 -1.39 -26.78 -17.71
C ILE A 16 -0.64 -28.02 -18.22
N THR A 17 -1.35 -29.07 -18.61
CA THR A 17 -0.78 -30.38 -18.92
C THR A 17 -0.24 -30.55 -20.34
N SER A 18 -0.49 -29.59 -21.24
CA SER A 18 -0.26 -29.77 -22.69
C SER A 18 0.93 -28.99 -23.26
N LEU A 19 1.77 -28.35 -22.45
CA LEU A 19 2.71 -27.34 -22.96
C LEU A 19 4.19 -27.64 -22.65
N PRO A 20 5.10 -27.38 -23.61
CA PRO A 20 6.51 -27.77 -23.51
C PRO A 20 7.26 -26.95 -22.45
N VAL A 21 7.95 -27.69 -21.57
CA VAL A 21 8.60 -27.25 -20.31
C VAL A 21 9.58 -26.07 -20.49
N ASP A 22 10.13 -25.90 -21.69
CA ASP A 22 11.38 -25.16 -21.88
C ASP A 22 11.19 -23.67 -22.25
N LYS A 23 9.95 -23.24 -22.55
CA LYS A 23 9.66 -21.85 -23.02
C LYS A 23 8.41 -21.23 -22.42
N MET A 24 7.80 -21.92 -21.46
CA MET A 24 6.45 -21.65 -20.97
C MET A 24 6.37 -20.56 -19.93
N LEU A 25 7.33 -20.44 -19.01
CA LEU A 25 7.15 -19.51 -17.88
C LEU A 25 7.04 -18.05 -18.35
N ALA A 26 7.89 -17.61 -19.28
CA ALA A 26 7.86 -16.24 -19.78
C ALA A 26 6.59 -15.93 -20.60
N VAL A 27 6.11 -16.87 -21.42
CA VAL A 27 4.90 -16.71 -22.23
C VAL A 27 3.64 -16.80 -21.38
N THR A 28 3.62 -17.73 -20.41
CA THR A 28 2.53 -17.88 -19.44
C THR A 28 2.48 -16.67 -18.52
N LEU A 29 3.62 -16.21 -17.98
CA LEU A 29 3.71 -14.96 -17.23
C LEU A 29 3.27 -13.77 -18.08
N SER A 30 3.69 -13.65 -19.34
CA SER A 30 3.26 -12.56 -20.22
C SER A 30 1.76 -12.61 -20.55
N ARG A 31 1.16 -13.80 -20.66
CA ARG A 31 -0.29 -13.97 -20.85
C ARG A 31 -1.08 -13.72 -19.56
N LEU A 32 -0.50 -14.03 -18.40
CA LEU A 32 -1.06 -13.72 -17.08
C LEU A 32 -0.97 -12.21 -16.79
N THR A 33 0.19 -11.58 -16.98
CA THR A 33 0.38 -10.14 -16.82
C THR A 33 -0.38 -9.33 -17.86
N GLY A 34 -0.56 -9.84 -19.08
CA GLY A 34 -1.42 -9.22 -20.09
C GLY A 34 -2.92 -9.29 -19.77
N LYS A 35 -3.34 -10.20 -18.88
CA LYS A 35 -4.73 -10.32 -18.38
C LYS A 35 -4.94 -9.60 -17.05
N ILE A 36 -3.89 -9.49 -16.23
CA ILE A 36 -3.87 -8.69 -15.01
C ILE A 36 -3.51 -7.25 -15.44
N SER A 37 -4.46 -6.55 -16.06
CA SER A 37 -4.35 -5.09 -16.22
C SER A 37 -4.56 -4.45 -14.85
N THR A 38 -3.50 -4.42 -14.05
CA THR A 38 -3.45 -3.61 -12.84
C THR A 38 -3.31 -2.16 -13.26
N SER A 39 -4.21 -1.28 -12.80
CA SER A 39 -4.14 0.16 -13.06
C SER A 39 -2.75 0.71 -12.71
N ASP A 40 -2.24 1.67 -13.49
CA ASP A 40 -1.00 2.39 -13.19
C ASP A 40 -1.04 3.00 -11.78
N GLU A 41 -2.23 3.41 -11.32
CA GLU A 41 -2.46 3.95 -9.97
C GLU A 41 -2.18 2.90 -8.87
N ILE A 42 -2.62 1.66 -9.09
CA ILE A 42 -2.38 0.55 -8.16
C ILE A 42 -0.90 0.20 -8.14
N MET A 43 -0.26 0.15 -9.31
CA MET A 43 1.18 -0.12 -9.41
C MET A 43 2.01 0.96 -8.70
N GLU A 44 1.62 2.21 -8.85
CA GLU A 44 2.23 3.34 -8.18
C GLU A 44 2.02 3.30 -6.67
N CYS A 45 0.81 2.94 -6.20
CA CYS A 45 0.53 2.71 -4.79
C CYS A 45 1.43 1.61 -4.19
N LEU A 46 1.57 0.48 -4.88
CA LEU A 46 2.43 -0.63 -4.44
C LEU A 46 3.92 -0.23 -4.43
N ARG A 47 4.35 0.62 -5.38
CA ARG A 47 5.71 1.19 -5.39
C ARG A 47 5.94 2.06 -4.15
N ARG A 48 5.02 2.96 -3.82
CA ARG A 48 5.11 3.79 -2.60
C ARG A 48 5.13 2.92 -1.34
N ALA A 49 4.26 1.92 -1.24
CA ALA A 49 4.23 1.00 -0.10
C ALA A 49 5.56 0.25 0.10
N LYS A 50 6.20 -0.19 -0.99
CA LYS A 50 7.53 -0.81 -0.94
C LYS A 50 8.59 0.18 -0.43
N GLU A 51 8.59 1.41 -0.92
CA GLU A 51 9.53 2.45 -0.49
C GLU A 51 9.31 2.83 0.98
N ALA A 52 8.06 2.98 1.40
CA ALA A 52 7.66 3.18 2.78
C ALA A 52 8.14 2.05 3.70
N ARG A 53 7.96 0.79 3.30
CA ARG A 53 8.46 -0.37 4.05
C ARG A 53 9.98 -0.32 4.21
N ASN A 54 10.71 0.05 3.16
CA ASN A 54 12.17 0.20 3.21
C ASN A 54 12.58 1.35 4.14
N PHE A 55 11.90 2.48 4.06
CA PHE A 55 12.11 3.61 4.96
C PHE A 55 11.86 3.19 6.42
N ILE A 56 10.75 2.54 6.73
CA ILE A 56 10.44 2.08 8.10
C ILE A 56 11.51 1.11 8.61
N ALA A 57 11.93 0.16 7.78
CA ALA A 57 12.93 -0.85 8.15
C ALA A 57 14.33 -0.27 8.39
N HIS A 58 14.73 0.78 7.65
CA HIS A 58 16.10 1.31 7.71
C HIS A 58 16.22 2.61 8.49
N GLU A 59 15.19 3.44 8.47
CA GLU A 59 15.19 4.82 8.99
C GLU A 59 14.09 5.08 10.01
N GLY A 60 13.15 4.16 10.23
CA GLY A 60 11.96 4.39 11.07
C GLY A 60 12.28 4.89 12.48
N ALA A 61 13.36 4.39 13.09
CA ALA A 61 13.82 4.83 14.43
C ALA A 61 14.97 5.84 14.40
N SER A 62 15.38 6.32 13.22
CA SER A 62 16.59 7.14 13.05
C SER A 62 16.32 8.64 13.27
N VAL A 63 15.90 9.00 14.50
CA VAL A 63 15.64 10.40 14.91
C VAL A 63 16.92 11.20 15.20
N GLY A 64 18.10 10.58 15.06
CA GLY A 64 19.40 11.15 15.43
C GLY A 64 19.82 10.83 16.87
N HIS A 65 20.94 11.40 17.31
CA HIS A 65 21.46 11.16 18.65
C HIS A 65 20.55 11.82 19.71
N ILE A 66 20.04 11.01 20.65
CA ILE A 66 19.15 11.44 21.74
C ILE A 66 19.72 12.62 22.54
N SER A 67 21.04 12.69 22.68
CA SER A 67 21.73 13.77 23.41
C SER A 67 21.66 15.15 22.76
N VAL A 68 21.33 15.25 21.46
CA VAL A 68 21.36 16.50 20.68
C VAL A 68 20.11 16.73 19.83
N VAL A 69 19.20 15.76 19.76
CA VAL A 69 17.98 15.87 18.97
C VAL A 69 17.06 16.95 19.57
N ARG A 70 16.48 17.77 18.70
CA ARG A 70 15.52 18.82 19.09
C ARG A 70 14.12 18.32 18.81
N GLU A 71 13.15 18.80 19.59
CA GLU A 71 11.72 18.51 19.44
C GLU A 71 11.24 18.61 17.97
N ARG A 72 11.57 19.71 17.28
CA ARG A 72 11.24 19.89 15.86
C ARG A 72 11.75 18.78 14.93
N HIS A 73 12.91 18.19 15.23
CA HIS A 73 13.46 17.09 14.44
C HIS A 73 12.71 15.80 14.73
N ILE A 74 12.32 15.58 15.99
CA ILE A 74 11.48 14.44 16.38
C ILE A 74 10.11 14.55 15.68
N LEU A 75 9.43 15.70 15.80
CA LEU A 75 8.13 15.91 15.16
C LEU A 75 8.21 15.78 13.63
N GLY A 76 9.24 16.36 13.01
CA GLY A 76 9.48 16.20 11.57
C GLY A 76 9.69 14.73 11.18
N HIS A 77 10.44 13.97 11.98
CA HIS A 77 10.64 12.54 11.73
C HIS A 77 9.36 11.72 11.93
N VAL A 78 8.58 12.01 12.97
CA VAL A 78 7.30 11.34 13.22
C VAL A 78 6.30 11.63 12.10
N ARG A 79 6.29 12.84 11.53
CA ARG A 79 5.47 13.16 10.33
C ARG A 79 5.89 12.36 9.10
N ARG A 80 7.20 12.24 8.84
CA ARG A 80 7.72 11.36 7.76
C ARG A 80 7.32 9.90 7.99
N LEU A 81 7.40 9.44 9.23
CA LEU A 81 6.98 8.09 9.62
C LEU A 81 5.47 7.90 9.42
N ARG A 82 4.64 8.89 9.77
CA ARG A 82 3.19 8.88 9.51
C ARG A 82 2.87 8.74 8.04
N SER A 83 3.51 9.54 7.19
CA SER A 83 3.35 9.43 5.73
C SER A 83 3.74 8.04 5.22
N ALA A 84 4.87 7.49 5.66
CA ALA A 84 5.30 6.16 5.24
C ALA A 84 4.35 5.06 5.72
N VAL A 85 3.86 5.13 6.96
CA VAL A 85 2.89 4.16 7.49
C VAL A 85 1.58 4.20 6.68
N LEU A 86 1.13 5.38 6.27
CA LEU A 86 -0.05 5.54 5.41
C LEU A 86 0.17 4.94 4.01
N ASP A 87 1.29 5.25 3.36
CA ASP A 87 1.64 4.65 2.06
C ASP A 87 1.72 3.12 2.15
N LEU A 88 2.27 2.59 3.25
CA LEU A 88 2.31 1.15 3.50
C LEU A 88 0.91 0.56 3.72
N ALA A 89 0.05 1.24 4.50
CA ALA A 89 -1.31 0.81 4.76
C ALA A 89 -2.16 0.76 3.48
N GLU A 90 -2.02 1.73 2.58
CA GLU A 90 -2.68 1.71 1.28
C GLU A 90 -2.27 0.50 0.43
N GLY A 91 -0.96 0.20 0.36
CA GLY A 91 -0.48 -0.98 -0.35
C GLY A 91 -0.93 -2.30 0.29
N ASP A 92 -0.91 -2.37 1.62
CA ASP A 92 -1.38 -3.54 2.37
C ASP A 92 -2.89 -3.78 2.17
N ASN A 93 -3.69 -2.71 2.08
CA ASN A 93 -5.12 -2.79 1.76
C ASN A 93 -5.36 -3.44 0.40
N ILE A 94 -4.58 -3.06 -0.62
CA ILE A 94 -4.68 -3.65 -1.98
C ILE A 94 -4.33 -5.13 -1.94
N VAL A 95 -3.22 -5.50 -1.29
CA VAL A 95 -2.80 -6.91 -1.19
C VAL A 95 -3.82 -7.73 -0.41
N SER A 96 -4.41 -7.17 0.64
CA SER A 96 -5.47 -7.80 1.44
C SER A 96 -6.74 -8.04 0.63
N GLN A 97 -7.13 -7.11 -0.25
CA GLN A 97 -8.25 -7.30 -1.16
C GLN A 97 -8.02 -8.46 -2.13
N TRP A 98 -6.79 -8.61 -2.64
CA TRP A 98 -6.44 -9.77 -3.47
C TRP A 98 -6.53 -11.06 -2.68
N GLY A 99 -5.98 -11.09 -1.46
CA GLY A 99 -6.09 -12.23 -0.55
C GLY A 99 -7.54 -12.64 -0.31
N PHE A 100 -8.40 -11.67 0.05
CA PHE A 100 -9.82 -11.91 0.26
C PHE A 100 -10.51 -12.46 -1.00
N HIS A 101 -10.22 -11.89 -2.17
CA HIS A 101 -10.83 -12.36 -3.42
C HIS A 101 -10.46 -13.82 -3.75
N PHE A 102 -9.25 -14.26 -3.39
CA PHE A 102 -8.82 -15.65 -3.57
C PHE A 102 -9.46 -16.60 -2.56
N GLU A 103 -9.62 -16.17 -1.31
CA GLU A 103 -10.18 -17.00 -0.23
C GLU A 103 -11.71 -17.07 -0.29
N GLU A 104 -12.36 -15.98 -0.69
CA GLU A 104 -13.82 -15.79 -0.64
C GLU A 104 -14.39 -15.30 -1.99
N PRO A 105 -14.21 -16.04 -3.10
CA PRO A 105 -14.48 -15.55 -4.47
C PRO A 105 -15.96 -15.21 -4.77
N ARG A 106 -16.88 -15.63 -3.90
CA ARG A 106 -18.33 -15.38 -4.05
C ARG A 106 -18.84 -14.26 -3.14
N GLN A 107 -17.99 -13.71 -2.28
CA GLN A 107 -18.35 -12.63 -1.38
C GLN A 107 -17.94 -11.30 -1.99
N SER A 108 -18.78 -10.28 -1.80
CA SER A 108 -18.40 -8.90 -2.09
C SER A 108 -17.33 -8.46 -1.12
N LEU A 109 -16.38 -7.65 -1.60
CA LEU A 109 -15.39 -7.02 -0.75
C LEU A 109 -16.06 -6.16 0.34
N PRO A 110 -15.52 -6.16 1.58
CA PRO A 110 -16.05 -5.33 2.67
C PRO A 110 -15.66 -3.86 2.46
N GLN A 111 -16.43 -3.14 1.63
CA GLN A 111 -16.08 -1.78 1.20
C GLN A 111 -15.86 -0.81 2.35
N ASP A 112 -16.70 -0.87 3.40
CA ASP A 112 -16.56 -0.02 4.58
C ASP A 112 -15.19 -0.19 5.27
N LEU A 113 -14.67 -1.42 5.30
CA LEU A 113 -13.36 -1.70 5.88
C LEU A 113 -12.24 -1.19 4.97
N ILE A 114 -12.37 -1.41 3.67
CA ILE A 114 -11.41 -0.94 2.66
C ILE A 114 -11.25 0.57 2.73
N ASP A 115 -12.37 1.30 2.77
CA ASP A 115 -12.39 2.77 2.78
C ASP A 115 -11.85 3.33 4.10
N ALA A 116 -12.08 2.65 5.21
CA ALA A 116 -11.63 3.08 6.54
C ALA A 116 -10.19 2.66 6.89
N TYR A 117 -9.61 1.67 6.18
CA TYR A 117 -8.40 0.97 6.62
C TYR A 117 -7.22 1.90 6.94
N SER A 118 -6.84 2.76 5.99
CA SER A 118 -5.70 3.66 6.18
C SER A 118 -5.90 4.61 7.37
N GLN A 119 -7.13 5.10 7.57
CA GLN A 119 -7.46 5.97 8.71
C GLN A 119 -7.47 5.20 10.04
N MET A 120 -7.91 3.94 10.04
CA MET A 120 -7.82 3.07 11.22
C MET A 120 -6.36 2.84 11.62
N ILE A 121 -5.48 2.57 10.66
CA ILE A 121 -4.03 2.41 10.91
C ILE A 121 -3.42 3.72 11.43
N ASP A 122 -3.76 4.86 10.82
CA ASP A 122 -3.30 6.17 11.29
C ASP A 122 -3.71 6.44 12.74
N GLY A 123 -4.99 6.20 13.07
CA GLY A 123 -5.50 6.34 14.43
C GLY A 123 -4.86 5.38 15.42
N TRP A 124 -4.63 4.12 15.03
CA TRP A 124 -3.97 3.11 15.86
C TRP A 124 -2.51 3.47 16.16
N VAL A 125 -1.75 3.88 15.14
CA VAL A 125 -0.32 4.15 15.28
C VAL A 125 -0.05 5.55 15.85
N PHE A 126 -0.77 6.57 15.39
CA PHE A 126 -0.47 7.99 15.70
C PHE A 126 -1.54 8.71 16.52
N GLY A 127 -2.69 8.09 16.81
CA GLY A 127 -3.79 8.74 17.52
C GLY A 127 -3.42 9.32 18.89
N HIS A 128 -2.35 8.82 19.51
CA HIS A 128 -1.84 9.33 20.78
C HIS A 128 -1.08 10.67 20.68
N PHE A 129 -0.68 11.10 19.48
CA PHE A 129 -0.03 12.41 19.27
C PHE A 129 -1.05 13.56 19.17
N GLY A 130 -2.32 13.26 18.87
CA GLY A 130 -3.35 14.28 18.66
C GLY A 130 -2.90 15.37 17.66
N ALA A 131 -3.18 16.63 18.00
CA ALA A 131 -2.90 17.78 17.14
C ALA A 131 -1.39 18.09 16.93
N LEU A 132 -0.48 17.45 17.69
CA LEU A 132 0.97 17.73 17.58
C LEU A 132 1.53 17.45 16.17
N LEU A 133 0.92 16.51 15.45
CA LEU A 133 1.34 16.16 14.09
C LEU A 133 0.67 17.02 13.02
N ASP A 134 -0.42 17.71 13.35
CA ASP A 134 -1.25 18.47 12.41
C ASP A 134 -0.79 19.93 12.28
N GLU A 135 0.06 20.42 13.18
CA GLU A 135 0.67 21.75 13.06
C GLU A 135 1.73 21.79 11.95
N GLU A 136 1.40 22.40 10.80
CA GLU A 136 2.41 22.83 9.83
C GLU A 136 3.38 23.80 10.51
N THR A 137 4.60 23.33 10.79
CA THR A 137 5.68 24.21 11.20
C THR A 137 6.07 25.05 9.98
N VAL A 138 5.41 26.20 9.81
CA VAL A 138 5.83 27.27 8.89
C VAL A 138 7.27 27.60 9.23
N ASP A 139 8.19 27.38 8.30
CA ASP A 139 9.60 27.70 8.49
C ASP A 139 9.77 29.23 8.55
N PRO A 140 10.15 29.82 9.70
CA PRO A 140 10.40 31.26 9.77
C PRO A 140 11.61 31.70 8.94
N ALA A 141 12.43 30.77 8.43
CA ALA A 141 13.53 31.08 7.51
C ALA A 141 13.07 31.35 6.07
N ALA A 142 11.86 30.94 5.67
CA ALA A 142 11.28 31.23 4.36
C ALA A 142 10.66 32.64 4.27
N THR A 143 10.65 33.41 5.37
CA THR A 143 10.15 34.79 5.43
C THR A 143 11.29 35.79 5.67
N LYS A 144 12.38 35.67 4.92
CA LYS A 144 13.30 36.78 4.70
C LYS A 144 13.47 36.99 3.20
N LEU A 145 12.94 38.14 2.77
CA LEU A 145 13.08 38.79 1.47
C LEU A 145 14.53 38.78 0.96
#